data_AF-A0AAU5Q6H9-F1
#
_entry.id   AF-A0AAU5Q6H9-F1
#
_cell.length_a   1.000
_cell.length_b   1.000
_cell.length_c   1.000
_cell.angle_alpha   90.00
_cell.angle_beta   90.00
_cell.angle_gamma   90.00
#
_symmetry.space_group_name_H-M   'P 1'
#
loop_
_entity.id
_entity.type
_entity.pdbx_description
1 polymer ?
#
loop_
_entity_poly.entity_id
_entity_poly.type
_entity_poly.pdbx_seq_one_letter_code
_entity_poly.pdbx_strand_id
1 'polypeptide(L)'
;MGIQIDVVAGYPINDEMERVLGLAEAVGEPVSVTFMWEGREESEHAVMVPAATLALWEHWAPTAYPTSGAGDENQAVAEEPELAHPKEFGAFTLFRRRIGGRTAVARKGVVVAELLDPDEAHWLQETARNVRQGFMDPKQRAAFEEFLARQASLDEQ
;
A
#
# COMPACT_ATOMS: atom_id res chain seq x y z
N MET A 1 -2.73 -15.19 1.74
CA MET A 1 -1.69 -15.14 0.71
C MET A 1 -2.16 -14.21 -0.37
N GLY A 2 -1.64 -12.99 -0.38
CA GLY A 2 -1.69 -12.15 -1.58
C GLY A 2 -0.50 -12.52 -2.46
N ILE A 3 -0.63 -12.34 -3.76
CA ILE A 3 0.51 -12.43 -4.67
C ILE A 3 1.33 -11.16 -4.46
N GLN A 4 2.51 -11.28 -3.85
CA GLN A 4 3.46 -10.17 -3.81
C GLN A 4 4.15 -10.10 -5.17
N ILE A 5 3.80 -9.09 -5.95
CA ILE A 5 4.50 -8.74 -7.18
C ILE A 5 5.41 -7.58 -6.82
N ASP A 6 6.72 -7.78 -6.93
CA ASP A 6 7.70 -6.71 -6.77
C ASP A 6 7.98 -6.10 -8.15
N VAL A 7 7.65 -4.82 -8.30
CA VAL A 7 7.89 -4.08 -9.54
C VAL A 7 8.91 -2.98 -9.28
N VAL A 8 10.02 -3.00 -10.01
CA VAL A 8 11.04 -1.95 -9.96
C VAL A 8 10.93 -1.11 -11.22
N ALA A 9 10.78 0.21 -11.04
CA ALA A 9 10.74 1.18 -12.12
C ALA A 9 11.90 2.15 -12.00
N GLY A 10 12.76 2.18 -13.01
CA GLY A 10 14.03 2.90 -12.99
C GLY A 10 13.92 4.22 -13.72
N TYR A 11 13.95 5.35 -13.01
CA TYR A 11 13.75 6.69 -13.57
C TYR A 11 12.46 6.78 -14.40
N PRO A 12 11.31 6.43 -13.79
CA PRO A 12 10.14 6.07 -14.55
C PRO A 12 9.57 7.28 -15.28
N ILE A 13 9.61 7.20 -16.61
CA ILE A 13 8.92 8.11 -17.52
C ILE A 13 7.44 7.71 -17.64
N ASN A 14 6.64 8.54 -18.31
CA ASN A 14 5.18 8.35 -18.41
C ASN A 14 4.75 6.93 -18.78
N ASP A 15 5.35 6.33 -19.81
CA ASP A 15 4.97 5.01 -20.29
C ASP A 15 5.33 3.89 -19.30
N GLU A 16 6.40 4.05 -18.53
CA GLU A 16 6.80 3.08 -17.51
C GLU A 16 5.87 3.15 -16.30
N MET A 17 5.57 4.36 -15.84
CA MET A 17 4.56 4.58 -14.80
C MET A 17 3.20 4.00 -15.21
N GLU A 18 2.74 4.28 -16.42
CA GLU A 18 1.48 3.73 -16.92
C GLU A 18 1.46 2.20 -16.95
N ARG A 19 2.58 1.55 -17.31
CA ARG A 19 2.69 0.08 -17.28
C ARG A 19 2.63 -0.48 -15.86
N VAL A 20 3.34 0.11 -14.91
CA VAL A 20 3.34 -0.35 -13.50
C VAL A 20 1.97 -0.18 -12.88
N LEU A 21 1.36 1.00 -13.03
CA LEU A 21 0.02 1.29 -12.52
C LEU A 21 -1.04 0.42 -13.19
N GLY A 22 -0.93 0.21 -14.50
CA GLY A 22 -1.81 -0.68 -15.25
C GLY A 22 -1.70 -2.15 -14.85
N LEU A 23 -0.48 -2.64 -14.59
CA LEU A 23 -0.26 -4.01 -14.09
C LEU A 23 -0.90 -4.18 -12.71
N ALA A 24 -0.64 -3.26 -11.79
CA ALA A 24 -1.14 -3.36 -10.44
C ALA A 24 -2.67 -3.13 -10.36
N GLU A 25 -3.25 -2.30 -11.25
CA GLU A 25 -4.71 -2.22 -11.44
C GLU A 25 -5.28 -3.55 -11.93
N ALA A 26 -4.65 -4.20 -12.91
CA ALA A 26 -5.12 -5.46 -13.49
C ALA A 26 -5.03 -6.65 -12.53
N VAL A 27 -4.04 -6.64 -11.63
CA VAL A 27 -3.85 -7.68 -10.61
C VAL A 27 -4.96 -7.63 -9.56
N GLY A 28 -5.43 -6.43 -9.19
CA GLY A 28 -6.54 -6.27 -8.23
C GLY A 28 -6.21 -6.70 -6.79
N GLU A 29 -4.94 -6.95 -6.50
CA GLU A 29 -4.38 -7.28 -5.19
C GLU A 29 -3.30 -6.25 -4.82
N PRO A 30 -2.90 -6.12 -3.54
CA PRO A 30 -1.79 -5.26 -3.16
C PRO A 30 -0.49 -5.64 -3.87
N VAL A 31 0.21 -4.64 -4.44
CA VAL A 31 1.46 -4.82 -5.19
C VAL A 31 2.56 -3.94 -4.61
N SER A 32 3.72 -4.52 -4.33
CA SER A 32 4.91 -3.78 -3.87
C SER A 32 5.59 -3.13 -5.08
N VAL A 33 5.80 -1.82 -5.01
CA VAL A 33 6.41 -1.03 -6.07
C VAL A 33 7.61 -0.27 -5.54
N THR A 34 8.69 -0.26 -6.31
CA THR A 34 9.91 0.50 -6.02
C THR A 34 10.18 1.46 -7.16
N PHE A 35 10.18 2.75 -6.87
CA PHE A 35 10.46 3.82 -7.83
C PHE A 35 11.85 4.41 -7.57
N MET A 36 12.69 4.44 -8.58
CA MET A 36 13.92 5.23 -8.55
C MET A 36 13.67 6.54 -9.31
N TRP A 37 13.54 7.66 -8.62
CA TRP A 37 13.25 8.94 -9.28
C TRP A 37 14.51 9.66 -9.75
N GLU A 38 14.42 10.39 -10.86
CA GLU A 38 15.55 11.19 -11.36
C GLU A 38 15.86 12.33 -10.39
N GLY A 39 17.11 12.42 -9.96
CA GLY A 39 17.55 13.43 -8.98
C GLY A 39 17.25 13.09 -7.51
N ARG A 40 16.74 11.89 -7.19
CA ARG A 40 16.71 11.37 -5.81
C ARG A 40 17.74 10.28 -5.61
N GLU A 41 18.48 10.36 -4.51
CA GLU A 41 19.52 9.39 -4.15
C GLU A 41 18.91 8.08 -3.61
N GLU A 42 17.71 8.16 -3.03
CA GLU A 42 16.99 7.02 -2.44
C GLU A 42 15.80 6.57 -3.28
N SER A 43 15.61 5.24 -3.38
CA SER A 43 14.44 4.63 -3.98
C SER A 43 13.21 4.79 -3.09
N GLU A 44 12.08 5.15 -3.68
CA GLU A 44 10.79 5.22 -3.00
C GLU A 44 10.13 3.83 -3.07
N HIS A 45 10.03 3.17 -1.91
CA HIS A 45 9.31 1.92 -1.75
C HIS A 45 7.88 2.21 -1.30
N ALA A 46 6.90 1.65 -2.00
CA ALA A 46 5.49 1.81 -1.67
C ALA A 46 4.72 0.53 -1.97
N VAL A 47 3.53 0.40 -1.40
CA VAL A 47 2.58 -0.66 -1.72
C VAL A 47 1.36 -0.04 -2.37
N MET A 48 1.07 -0.43 -3.61
CA MET A 48 -0.14 -0.04 -4.32
C MET A 48 -1.29 -0.95 -3.89
N VAL A 49 -2.25 -0.39 -3.16
CA VAL A 49 -3.41 -1.09 -2.64
C VAL A 49 -4.65 -0.67 -3.44
N PRO A 50 -5.37 -1.61 -4.07
CA PRO A 50 -6.64 -1.31 -4.75
C PRO A 50 -7.63 -0.61 -3.81
N ALA A 51 -8.37 0.38 -4.31
CA ALA A 51 -9.23 1.21 -3.47
C ALA A 51 -10.29 0.42 -2.71
N ALA A 52 -10.85 -0.63 -3.33
CA ALA A 52 -11.81 -1.53 -2.67
C ALA A 52 -11.17 -2.36 -1.55
N THR A 53 -9.94 -2.83 -1.77
CA THR A 53 -9.16 -3.57 -0.77
C THR A 53 -8.79 -2.67 0.42
N LEU A 54 -8.36 -1.44 0.14
CA LEU A 54 -8.05 -0.45 1.17
C LEU A 54 -9.30 -0.11 2.00
N ALA A 55 -10.44 0.15 1.36
CA ALA A 55 -11.70 0.40 2.05
C ALA A 55 -12.13 -0.76 2.96
N LEU A 56 -11.87 -2.01 2.55
CA LEU A 56 -12.12 -3.18 3.39
C LEU A 56 -11.17 -3.22 4.59
N TRP A 57 -9.89 -2.89 4.42
CA TRP A 57 -8.95 -2.83 5.54
C TRP A 57 -9.33 -1.75 6.54
N GLU A 58 -9.60 -0.53 6.08
CA GLU A 58 -9.98 0.61 6.92
C GLU A 58 -11.33 0.44 7.62
N HIS A 59 -12.20 -0.42 7.09
CA HIS A 59 -13.42 -0.79 7.80
C HIS A 59 -13.14 -1.56 9.10
N TRP A 60 -12.08 -2.39 9.11
CA TRP A 60 -11.74 -3.27 10.23
C TRP A 60 -10.55 -2.77 11.07
N ALA A 61 -9.62 -2.03 10.47
CA ALA A 61 -8.48 -1.43 11.15
C ALA A 61 -8.80 0.02 11.53
N PRO A 62 -8.57 0.45 12.79
CA PRO A 62 -8.75 1.84 13.19
C PRO A 62 -7.93 2.78 12.29
N THR A 63 -8.43 3.99 12.04
CA THR A 63 -7.91 4.91 11.00
C THR A 63 -6.56 5.56 11.30
N ALA A 64 -5.89 5.19 12.40
CA ALA A 64 -4.62 5.76 12.81
C ALA A 64 -3.58 4.66 12.93
N TYR A 65 -2.81 4.47 11.85
CA TYR A 65 -1.51 3.82 11.94
C TYR A 65 -0.70 4.56 13.00
N PRO A 66 -0.25 3.88 14.08
CA PRO A 66 0.55 4.55 15.10
C PRO A 66 1.85 4.98 14.42
N THR A 67 1.97 6.27 14.13
CA THR A 67 3.26 6.88 13.81
C THR A 67 4.11 6.62 15.05
N SER A 68 5.00 5.64 14.99
CA SER A 68 5.83 5.25 16.12
C SER A 68 6.54 6.52 16.61
N GLY A 69 6.19 6.93 17.82
CA GLY A 69 6.91 7.97 18.54
C GLY A 69 8.29 7.46 18.90
N ALA A 70 9.21 7.46 17.93
CA ALA A 70 10.62 7.63 18.20
C ALA A 70 10.88 9.13 18.07
N GLY A 71 11.00 9.79 19.21
CA GLY A 71 11.55 11.13 19.24
C GLY A 71 12.91 11.10 18.57
N ASP A 72 13.03 11.81 17.47
CA ASP A 72 14.26 12.47 17.12
C ASP A 72 13.94 13.95 17.04
N GLU A 73 14.29 14.68 18.10
CA GLU A 73 14.29 16.15 18.17
C GLU A 73 15.33 16.77 17.21
N ASN A 74 15.71 16.04 16.16
CA ASN A 74 16.67 16.41 15.15
C ASN A 74 16.24 15.96 13.74
N GLN A 75 14.95 15.76 13.50
CA GLN A 75 14.43 15.79 12.13
C GLN A 75 14.65 17.20 11.59
N ALA A 76 15.73 17.37 10.84
CA ALA A 76 15.85 18.37 9.80
C ALA A 76 14.46 18.53 9.20
N VAL A 77 13.90 19.74 9.31
CA VAL A 77 12.58 20.11 8.79
C VAL A 77 12.38 19.34 7.51
N ALA A 78 11.64 18.22 7.57
CA ALA A 78 11.36 17.44 6.40
C ALA A 78 10.59 18.42 5.53
N GLU A 79 11.24 18.89 4.46
CA GLU A 79 10.69 19.91 3.57
C GLU A 79 9.21 19.57 3.39
N GLU A 80 8.31 20.49 3.76
CA GLU A 80 6.89 20.28 3.56
C GLU A 80 6.73 19.73 2.15
N PRO A 81 6.25 18.47 1.97
CA PRO A 81 6.34 17.81 0.69
C PRO A 81 5.70 18.74 -0.33
N GLU A 82 6.53 19.18 -1.28
CA GLU A 82 6.23 20.29 -2.17
C GLU A 82 4.81 20.08 -2.71
N LEU A 83 3.96 21.11 -2.63
CA LEU A 83 2.58 21.08 -3.10
C LEU A 83 2.57 20.91 -4.62
N ALA A 84 2.90 19.72 -5.08
CA ALA A 84 3.04 19.39 -6.47
C ALA A 84 1.64 19.30 -7.08
N HIS A 85 1.50 19.88 -8.26
CA HIS A 85 0.35 19.62 -9.11
C HIS A 85 0.15 18.10 -9.28
N PRO A 86 -1.10 17.64 -9.42
CA PRO A 86 -1.36 16.24 -9.77
C PRO A 86 -0.48 15.82 -10.95
N LYS A 87 0.18 14.66 -10.84
CA LYS A 87 1.08 14.17 -11.88
C LYS A 87 0.34 13.21 -12.79
N GLU A 88 0.32 13.51 -14.09
CA GLU A 88 -0.34 12.67 -15.10
C GLU A 88 0.65 11.71 -15.75
N PHE A 89 0.27 10.44 -15.82
CA PHE A 89 1.04 9.36 -16.41
C PHE A 89 0.10 8.52 -17.30
N GLY A 90 0.00 8.92 -18.58
CA GLY A 90 -0.90 8.27 -19.53
C GLY A 90 -2.36 8.34 -19.07
N ALA A 91 -3.00 7.18 -18.91
CA ALA A 91 -4.38 7.11 -18.41
C ALA A 91 -4.54 7.41 -16.89
N PHE A 92 -3.44 7.54 -16.15
CA PHE A 92 -3.44 7.68 -14.69
C PHE A 92 -3.06 9.08 -14.23
N THR A 93 -3.57 9.47 -13.06
CA THR A 93 -3.24 10.71 -12.37
C THR A 93 -2.92 10.40 -10.91
N LEU A 94 -1.76 10.84 -10.43
CA LEU A 94 -1.33 10.70 -9.05
C LEU A 94 -1.62 11.98 -8.27
N PHE A 95 -2.32 11.82 -7.15
CA PHE A 95 -2.65 12.88 -6.20
C PHE A 95 -1.94 12.61 -4.87
N ARG A 96 -0.80 13.28 -4.65
CA ARG A 96 -0.10 13.22 -3.37
C ARG A 96 -0.92 13.96 -2.31
N ARG A 97 -1.32 13.26 -1.25
CA ARG A 97 -2.10 13.90 -0.17
C ARG A 97 -1.20 14.78 0.67
N ARG A 98 -1.75 15.90 1.15
CA ARG A 98 -1.04 16.85 2.03
C ARG A 98 -0.75 16.28 3.42
N ILE A 99 -1.57 15.34 3.88
CA ILE A 99 -1.51 14.77 5.22
C ILE A 99 -1.53 13.25 5.07
N GLY A 100 -0.68 12.56 5.83
CA GLY A 100 -0.65 11.11 5.90
C GLY A 100 0.19 10.42 4.83
N GLY A 101 0.93 11.15 3.98
CA GLY A 101 1.94 10.56 3.07
C GLY A 101 1.41 9.73 1.89
N ARG A 102 0.16 9.27 1.92
CA ARG A 102 -0.44 8.45 0.85
C ARG A 102 -0.59 9.21 -0.47
N THR A 103 -0.50 8.47 -1.57
CA THR A 103 -0.74 9.00 -2.92
C THR A 103 -1.90 8.26 -3.58
N ALA A 104 -2.97 8.97 -3.91
CA ALA A 104 -4.11 8.38 -4.62
C ALA A 104 -3.80 8.26 -6.11
N VAL A 105 -4.08 7.09 -6.69
CA VAL A 105 -3.95 6.80 -8.12
C VAL A 105 -5.34 6.79 -8.72
N ALA A 106 -5.62 7.74 -9.62
CA ALA A 106 -6.89 7.84 -10.31
C ALA A 106 -6.76 7.49 -11.78
N ARG A 107 -7.81 6.89 -12.34
CA ARG A 107 -7.97 6.66 -13.78
C ARG A 107 -9.31 7.20 -14.20
N LYS A 108 -9.34 8.09 -15.21
CA LYS A 108 -10.56 8.75 -15.69
C LYS A 108 -11.40 9.40 -14.57
N GLY A 109 -10.72 9.99 -13.58
CA GLY A 109 -11.37 10.66 -12.44
C GLY A 109 -11.86 9.73 -11.31
N VAL A 110 -11.64 8.42 -11.41
CA VAL A 110 -11.96 7.45 -10.35
C VAL A 110 -10.69 6.99 -9.66
N VAL A 111 -10.63 7.05 -8.33
CA VAL A 111 -9.51 6.49 -7.55
C VAL A 111 -9.57 4.97 -7.65
N VAL A 112 -8.56 4.37 -8.27
CA VAL A 112 -8.47 2.92 -8.49
C VAL A 112 -7.58 2.25 -7.43
N ALA A 113 -6.62 2.97 -6.89
CA ALA A 113 -5.70 2.49 -5.85
C ALA A 113 -5.12 3.66 -5.04
N GLU A 114 -4.48 3.32 -3.92
CA GLU A 114 -3.58 4.24 -3.21
C GLU A 114 -2.19 3.60 -3.05
N LEU A 115 -1.16 4.42 -3.16
CA LEU A 115 0.20 4.07 -2.76
C LEU A 115 0.36 4.41 -1.28
N LEU A 116 0.69 3.40 -0.49
CA LEU A 116 0.93 3.47 0.94
C LEU A 116 2.39 3.19 1.24
N ASP A 117 2.84 3.65 2.40
CA ASP A 117 4.08 3.17 3.00
C ASP A 117 3.98 1.64 3.27
N PRO A 118 5.04 0.85 3.04
CA PRO A 118 5.00 -0.60 3.23
C PRO A 118 4.62 -1.03 4.66
N ASP A 119 5.08 -0.31 5.67
CA ASP A 119 4.79 -0.65 7.07
C ASP A 119 3.33 -0.30 7.40
N GLU A 120 2.83 0.84 6.88
CA GLU A 120 1.42 1.21 6.99
C GLU A 120 0.51 0.14 6.34
N ALA A 121 0.85 -0.28 5.11
CA ALA A 121 0.07 -1.28 4.38
C ALA A 121 0.05 -2.63 5.12
N HIS A 122 1.21 -3.07 5.61
CA HIS A 122 1.32 -4.30 6.40
C HIS A 122 0.49 -4.23 7.69
N TRP A 123 0.58 -3.12 8.42
CA TRP A 123 -0.17 -2.92 9.66
C TRP A 123 -1.68 -2.90 9.43
N LEU A 124 -2.16 -2.21 8.38
CA LEU A 124 -3.58 -2.17 8.01
C LEU A 124 -4.09 -3.57 7.68
N GLN A 125 -3.35 -4.32 6.88
CA GLN A 125 -3.72 -5.67 6.48
C GLN A 125 -3.83 -6.60 7.70
N GLU A 126 -2.82 -6.62 8.56
CA GLU A 126 -2.80 -7.50 9.73
C GLU A 126 -3.82 -7.08 10.80
N THR A 127 -3.98 -5.77 11.05
CA THR A 127 -4.98 -5.27 11.99
C THR A 127 -6.40 -5.59 11.51
N ALA A 128 -6.69 -5.36 10.23
CA ALA A 128 -7.99 -5.68 9.65
C ALA A 128 -8.30 -7.18 9.75
N ARG A 129 -7.29 -8.03 9.48
CA ARG A 129 -7.39 -9.48 9.62
C ARG A 129 -7.69 -9.89 11.07
N ASN A 130 -6.93 -9.38 12.02
CA ASN A 130 -7.05 -9.72 13.44
C ASN A 130 -8.38 -9.27 14.03
N VAL A 131 -8.82 -8.04 13.72
CA VAL A 131 -10.12 -7.53 14.17
C VAL A 131 -11.25 -8.38 13.59
N ARG A 132 -11.23 -8.66 12.28
CA ARG A 132 -12.23 -9.51 11.63
C ARG A 132 -12.32 -10.90 12.25
N GLN A 133 -11.18 -11.50 12.61
CA GLN A 133 -11.16 -12.78 13.34
C GLN A 133 -11.80 -12.69 14.72
N GLY A 134 -11.68 -11.54 15.40
CA GLY A 134 -12.35 -11.28 16.68
C GLY A 134 -13.88 -11.26 16.60
N PHE A 135 -14.45 -10.94 15.43
CA PHE A 135 -15.89 -10.97 15.16
C PHE A 135 -16.42 -12.32 14.63
N MET A 136 -15.54 -13.30 14.37
CA MET A 136 -15.97 -14.64 13.97
C MET A 136 -16.51 -15.43 15.17
N ASP A 137 -17.50 -16.30 14.94
CA ASP A 137 -17.92 -17.26 15.95
C ASP A 137 -16.71 -18.10 16.42
N PRO A 138 -16.59 -18.46 17.70
CA PRO A 138 -15.42 -19.19 18.22
C PRO A 138 -15.09 -20.48 17.44
N LYS A 139 -16.11 -21.14 16.89
CA LYS A 139 -15.97 -22.32 16.02
C LYS A 139 -15.36 -21.99 14.66
N GLN A 140 -15.70 -20.84 14.08
CA GLN A 140 -15.15 -20.36 12.82
C GLN A 140 -13.72 -19.87 12.99
N ARG A 141 -13.42 -19.20 14.11
CA ARG A 141 -12.05 -18.77 14.44
C ARG A 141 -11.09 -19.96 14.55
N ALA A 142 -11.47 -21.01 15.29
CA ALA A 142 -10.65 -22.22 15.41
C ALA A 142 -10.43 -22.93 14.06
N ALA A 143 -11.45 -23.00 13.21
CA ALA A 143 -11.32 -23.58 11.88
C ALA A 143 -10.40 -22.75 10.96
N PHE A 144 -10.40 -21.42 11.11
CA PHE A 144 -9.51 -20.53 10.37
C PHE A 144 -8.06 -20.64 10.85
N GLU A 145 -7.82 -20.70 12.16
CA GLU A 145 -6.48 -20.93 12.74
C GLU A 145 -5.90 -22.28 12.28
N GLU A 146 -6.71 -23.35 12.29
CA GLU A 146 -6.31 -24.67 11.81
C GLU A 146 -6.02 -24.68 10.29
N PHE A 147 -6.78 -23.92 9.51
CA PHE A 147 -6.52 -23.72 8.08
C PHE A 147 -5.20 -22.99 7.83
N LEU A 148 -4.93 -21.91 8.57
CA LEU A 148 -3.68 -21.16 8.48
C LEU A 148 -2.46 -22.00 8.89
N ALA A 149 -2.56 -22.79 9.97
CA ALA A 149 -1.49 -23.67 10.42
C ALA A 149 -1.12 -24.72 9.36
N ARG A 150 -2.10 -25.20 8.58
CA ARG A 150 -1.85 -26.13 7.45
C ARG A 150 -1.21 -25.46 6.25
N GLN A 151 -1.44 -24.17 6.02
CA GLN A 151 -0.78 -23.44 4.93
C GLN A 151 0.68 -23.14 5.27
N ALA A 152 0.99 -22.75 6.51
CA ALA A 152 2.38 -22.53 6.94
C ALA A 152 3.25 -23.78 6.81
N SER A 153 2.69 -24.98 7.02
CA SER A 153 3.42 -26.25 6.81
C SER A 153 3.69 -26.61 5.34
N LEU A 154 3.05 -25.93 4.38
CA LEU A 154 3.26 -26.15 2.95
C LEU A 154 4.35 -25.23 2.37
N ASP A 155 4.65 -24.11 3.03
CA ASP A 155 5.71 -23.18 2.62
C ASP A 155 7.12 -23.57 3.16
N GLU A 156 7.23 -24.66 3.95
CA GLU A 156 8.48 -25.20 4.51
C GLU A 156 9.01 -26.48 3.81
N GLN A 157 8.54 -26.80 2.60
CA GLN A 157 9.06 -27.93 1.78
C GLN A 157 9.67 -27.45 0.47
#